data_AF-A0AA40ZVV5-F1
#
_entry.id   AF-A0AA40ZVV5-F1
#
_cell.length_a   1.000
_cell.length_b   1.000
_cell.length_c   1.000
_cell.angle_alpha   90.00
_cell.angle_beta   90.00
_cell.angle_gamma   90.00
#
_symmetry.space_group_name_H-M   'P 1'
#
loop_
_entity.id
_entity.type
_entity.pdbx_description
1 polymer ?
#
loop_
_entity_poly.entity_id
_entity_poly.type
_entity_poly.pdbx_seq_one_letter_code
_entity_poly.pdbx_strand_id
1 'polypeptide(L)' 'MLASFAILALATIEGKAPLAYIVGMVALFAIGRITFRRGYPRGAPGRAFGIVTTLLPTYGAFAWVVFDMIAGLFQDGM' A
#
# COMPACT_ATOMS: atom_id res chain seq x y z
N MET A 1 -2.55 -9.99 -4.35
CA MET A 1 -2.84 -9.41 -5.68
C MET A 1 -2.83 -7.89 -5.62
N LEU A 2 -3.78 -7.21 -4.96
CA LEU A 2 -3.86 -5.73 -4.96
C LEU A 2 -2.58 -5.00 -4.47
N ALA A 3 -1.96 -5.44 -3.37
CA ALA A 3 -0.73 -4.83 -2.85
C ALA A 3 0.47 -4.93 -3.81
N SER A 4 0.53 -5.98 -4.63
CA SER A 4 1.60 -6.16 -5.62
C SER A 4 1.49 -5.13 -6.75
N PHE A 5 0.26 -4.84 -7.20
CA PHE A 5 0.01 -3.79 -8.19
C PHE A 5 0.32 -2.40 -7.64
N ALA A 6 -0.01 -2.14 -6.37
CA ALA A 6 0.32 -0.88 -5.71
C ALA A 6 1.84 -0.64 -5.61
N ILE A 7 2.62 -1.68 -5.26
CA ILE A 7 4.09 -1.60 -5.21
C ILE A 7 4.66 -1.35 -6.61
N LEU A 8 4.16 -2.05 -7.64
CA LEU A 8 4.60 -1.84 -9.03
C LEU A 8 4.29 -0.41 -9.52
N ALA A 9 3.11 0.11 -9.21
CA ALA A 9 2.73 1.47 -9.56
C ALA A 9 3.58 2.52 -8.84
N LEU A 10 3.96 2.28 -7.58
CA LEU A 10 4.83 3.20 -6.84
C LEU A 10 6.30 3.14 -7.32
N ALA A 11 6.71 1.99 -7.86
CA ALA A 11 8.06 1.79 -8.40
C ALA A 11 8.31 2.53 -9.72
N THR A 12 7.25 3.01 -10.41
CA THR A 12 7.42 3.86 -11.60
C THR A 12 7.74 5.31 -11.25
N ILE A 13 7.61 5.71 -9.98
CA ILE A 13 7.91 7.06 -9.50
C ILE A 13 9.37 7.10 -9.08
N GLU A 14 10.17 7.96 -9.72
CA GLU A 14 11.57 8.14 -9.33
C GLU A 14 11.70 8.87 -8.00
N GLY A 15 12.49 8.31 -7.08
CA GLY A 15 12.82 8.98 -5.81
C GLY A 15 13.10 8.04 -4.63
N LYS A 16 13.75 8.59 -3.60
CA LYS A 16 14.06 7.85 -2.36
C LYS A 16 12.83 7.62 -1.47
N ALA A 17 11.87 8.55 -1.49
CA ALA A 17 10.65 8.47 -0.68
C ALA A 17 9.69 7.36 -1.12
N PRO A 18 9.39 7.18 -2.43
CA PRO A 18 8.61 6.04 -2.92
C PRO A 18 9.25 4.70 -2.55
N LEU A 19 10.58 4.59 -2.69
CA LEU A 19 11.31 3.37 -2.36
C LEU A 19 11.18 2.99 -0.87
N ALA A 20 11.32 3.98 0.03
CA ALA A 20 11.12 3.77 1.47
C ALA A 20 9.68 3.37 1.80
N TYR A 21 8.70 3.94 1.08
CA TYR A 21 7.29 3.60 1.25
C TYR A 21 7.01 2.15 0.84
N ILE A 22 7.58 1.67 -0.27
CA ILE A 22 7.49 0.26 -0.70
C ILE A 22 7.99 -0.68 0.39
N VAL A 23 9.15 -0.40 0.98
CA VAL A 23 9.72 -1.23 2.07
C VAL A 23 8.76 -1.27 3.28
N GLY A 24 8.19 -0.12 3.66
CA GLY A 24 7.19 -0.03 4.71
C GLY A 24 5.92 -0.83 4.40
N MET A 25 5.42 -0.77 3.15
CA MET A 25 4.26 -1.54 2.72
C MET A 25 4.51 -3.04 2.81
N VAL A 26 5.70 -3.51 2.42
CA VAL A 26 6.06 -4.93 2.49
C VAL A 26 6.06 -5.42 3.94
N ALA A 27 6.63 -4.64 4.87
CA ALA A 27 6.62 -4.96 6.29
C ALA A 27 5.19 -5.01 6.86
N LEU A 28 4.37 -3.98 6.57
CA LEU A 28 2.97 -3.92 7.01
C LEU A 28 2.12 -5.04 6.39
N PHE A 29 2.37 -5.39 5.14
CA PHE A 29 1.70 -6.50 4.47
C PHE A 29 2.02 -7.84 5.14
N ALA A 30 3.29 -8.08 5.46
CA ALA A 30 3.72 -9.28 6.18
C ALA A 30 3.07 -9.36 7.57
N ILE A 31 3.09 -8.25 8.33
CA ILE A 31 2.43 -8.15 9.63
C ILE A 31 0.94 -8.41 9.51
N GLY A 32 0.26 -7.77 8.55
CA GLY A 32 -1.17 -7.95 8.30
C GLY A 32 -1.54 -9.40 7.98
N ARG A 33 -0.68 -10.14 7.27
CA ARG A 33 -0.88 -11.56 7.00
C ARG A 33 -0.69 -12.43 8.24
N ILE A 34 0.30 -12.12 9.08
CA ILE A 34 0.52 -12.83 10.34
C ILE A 34 -0.65 -12.60 11.29
N THR A 35 -1.09 -11.36 11.46
CA THR A 35 -2.22 -11.01 12.33
C THR A 35 -3.54 -11.56 11.80
N PHE A 36 -3.76 -11.55 10.48
CA PHE A 36 -4.93 -12.20 9.87
C PHE A 36 -4.98 -13.70 10.15
N ARG A 37 -3.85 -14.41 9.97
CA ARG A 37 -3.78 -15.86 10.26
C ARG A 37 -4.01 -16.16 11.73
N ARG A 38 -3.46 -15.34 12.63
CA ARG A 38 -3.59 -15.49 14.08
C ARG A 38 -4.97 -15.09 14.62
N GLY A 39 -5.65 -14.20 13.90
CA GLY A 39 -7.03 -13.78 14.14
C GLY A 39 -8.08 -14.66 13.47
N TYR A 40 -7.68 -15.49 12.50
CA TYR A 40 -8.57 -16.42 11.78
C TYR A 40 -9.40 -17.33 12.69
N PRO A 41 -8.83 -17.92 13.78
CA PRO A 41 -9.58 -18.75 14.73
C PRO A 41 -10.56 -17.95 15.58
N ARG A 42 -10.37 -16.63 15.72
CA ARG A 42 -11.18 -15.74 16.57
C ARG A 42 -12.39 -15.13 15.83
N GLY A 43 -12.74 -15.65 14.66
CA GLY A 43 -13.89 -15.20 13.86
C GLY A 43 -13.63 -13.92 13.06
N ALA A 44 -14.71 -13.32 12.52
CA ALA A 44 -14.67 -12.12 11.70
C ALA A 44 -13.95 -10.90 12.32
N PRO A 45 -14.19 -10.52 13.60
CA PRO A 45 -13.52 -9.36 14.19
C PRO A 45 -12.01 -9.57 14.37
N GLY A 46 -11.57 -10.79 14.64
CA GLY A 46 -10.14 -11.12 14.76
C GLY A 46 -9.35 -10.93 13.46
N ARG A 47 -10.02 -11.00 12.31
CA ARG A 47 -9.41 -10.84 10.97
C ARG A 47 -9.38 -9.39 10.50
N ALA A 48 -10.25 -8.54 11.03
CA ALA A 48 -10.43 -7.16 10.59
C ALA A 48 -9.13 -6.35 10.69
N PHE A 49 -8.38 -6.52 11.78
CA PHE A 49 -7.09 -5.84 11.95
C PHE A 49 -6.10 -6.19 10.83
N GLY A 50 -5.87 -7.48 10.57
CA GLY A 50 -4.96 -7.91 9.50
C GLY A 50 -5.40 -7.44 8.11
N ILE A 51 -6.71 -7.39 7.86
CA ILE A 51 -7.26 -6.82 6.62
C ILE A 51 -6.93 -5.33 6.52
N VAL A 52 -7.25 -4.54 7.54
CA VAL A 52 -7.04 -3.08 7.56
C VAL A 52 -5.55 -2.72 7.46
N THR A 53 -4.67 -3.45 8.16
CA THR A 53 -3.21 -3.26 8.09
C THR A 53 -2.66 -3.52 6.69
N THR A 54 -3.31 -4.35 5.87
CA THR A 54 -2.91 -4.55 4.47
C THR A 54 -3.58 -3.57 3.49
N LEU A 55 -4.82 -3.16 3.77
CA LEU A 55 -5.58 -2.28 2.88
C LEU A 55 -5.14 -0.82 2.96
N LEU A 56 -4.94 -0.28 4.17
CA LEU A 56 -4.52 1.11 4.37
C LEU A 56 -3.25 1.49 3.56
N PRO A 57 -2.13 0.76 3.68
CA PRO A 57 -0.95 1.07 2.88
C PRO A 57 -1.18 0.89 1.38
N THR A 58 -2.02 -0.08 0.97
CA THR A 58 -2.37 -0.28 -0.45
C THR A 58 -3.10 0.93 -1.02
N TYR A 59 -4.10 1.45 -0.31
CA TYR A 59 -4.81 2.67 -0.72
C TYR A 59 -3.91 3.90 -0.68
N GLY A 60 -3.03 4.01 0.31
CA GLY A 60 -2.05 5.11 0.39
C GLY A 60 -1.11 5.16 -0.80
N ALA A 61 -0.62 4.01 -1.26
CA ALA A 61 0.20 3.92 -2.47
C ALA A 61 -0.56 4.35 -3.72
N PHE A 62 -1.79 3.87 -3.91
CA PHE A 62 -2.60 4.30 -5.05
C PHE A 62 -2.90 5.80 -5.02
N ALA A 63 -3.25 6.35 -3.85
CA ALA A 63 -3.47 7.78 -3.70
C ALA A 63 -2.21 8.59 -4.04
N TRP A 64 -1.03 8.11 -3.64
CA TRP A 64 0.25 8.74 -3.97
C TRP A 64 0.50 8.74 -5.48
N VAL A 65 0.31 7.60 -6.15
CA VAL A 65 0.52 7.49 -7.61
C VAL A 65 -0.43 8.40 -8.38
N VAL A 66 -1.70 8.47 -7.97
CA VAL A 66 -2.68 9.37 -8.59
C VAL A 66 -2.28 10.82 -8.37
N PHE A 67 -1.84 11.18 -7.15
CA PHE A 67 -1.38 12.53 -6.86
C PHE A 67 -0.16 12.91 -7.70
N ASP A 68 0.81 12.01 -7.84
CA ASP A 68 2.02 12.22 -8.64
C ASP A 68 1.69 12.40 -10.14
N MET A 69 0.79 11.58 -10.68
CA MET A 69 0.29 11.73 -12.06
C MET A 69 -0.39 13.08 -12.28
N ILE A 70 -1.24 13.51 -11.34
CA ILE A 70 -1.91 14.82 -11.42
C ILE A 70 -0.87 15.94 -11.34
N ALA A 71 0.07 15.86 -10.40
CA ALA A 71 1.13 16.85 -10.25
C ALA A 71 2.01 16.96 -11.50
N GLY A 72 2.37 15.82 -12.11
CA GLY A 72 3.08 15.79 -13.38
C GLY A 72 2.30 16.45 -14.51
N LEU A 73 0.98 16.18 -14.61
CA LEU A 73 0.11 16.83 -15.61
C LEU A 73 0.08 18.36 -15.46
N PHE A 74 0.11 18.87 -14.23
CA PHE A 74 0.19 20.31 -13.96
C PHE A 74 1.57 20.91 -14.28
N GLN A 75 2.64 20.11 -14.25
CA GLN A 75 3.99 20.56 -14.59
C GLN A 75 4.24 20.54 -16.11
N ASP A 76 3.59 19.61 -16.83
CA ASP A 76 3.76 19.41 -18.27
C ASP A 76 2.93 20.37 -19.15
N GLY A 77 2.22 21.34 -18.56
CA GLY A 77 1.64 22.46 -19.31
C GLY A 77 0.13 22.38 -19.56
N MET A 78 -0.64 22.22 -18.49
CA MET A 78 -1.66 23.25 -18.22
C MET A 78 -0.98 24.47 -17.62
#